data_AF-A0A225WX78-F1
#
_entry.id   AF-A0A225WX78-F1
#
_cell.length_a   1.000
_cell.length_b   1.000
_cell.length_c   1.000
_cell.angle_alpha   90.00
_cell.angle_beta   90.00
_cell.angle_gamma   90.00
#
_symmetry.space_group_name_H-M   'P 1'
#
loop_
_entity.id
_entity.type
_entity.pdbx_description
1 polymer ?
#
loop_
_entity_poly.entity_id
_entity_poly.type
_entity_poly.pdbx_seq_one_letter_code
_entity_poly.pdbx_strand_id
1 'polypeptide(L)'
;MFSDILVFVMVFCVFLCGFAFAFFILQLEGCKSYFSAVTTTFNISLGSWDWDSIYEGGLLAILLFLAFVVIGTIMLLNLLIAMMGNTYDKIWEDRLLFFELERAKATLSIQTSLDDDLYDEKYWSSRLYVLEGDTPIEGIQFHRL
;
A
#
# COMPACT_ATOMS: atom_id res chain seq x y z
N MET A 1 -10.69 -0.26 -4.53
CA MET A 1 -10.39 -0.31 -3.09
C MET A 1 -11.62 -0.64 -2.24
N PHE A 2 -12.62 0.24 -2.09
CA PHE A 2 -13.82 -0.09 -1.31
C PHE A 2 -14.58 -1.30 -1.86
N SER A 3 -14.67 -1.44 -3.18
CA SER A 3 -15.27 -2.63 -3.81
C SER A 3 -14.52 -3.92 -3.47
N ASP A 4 -13.18 -3.88 -3.49
CA ASP A 4 -12.33 -5.05 -3.21
C ASP A 4 -12.44 -5.47 -1.74
N ILE A 5 -12.48 -4.48 -0.84
CA ILE A 5 -12.71 -4.69 0.59
C ILE A 5 -14.10 -5.28 0.82
N LEU A 6 -15.14 -4.80 0.13
CA LEU A 6 -16.51 -5.30 0.29
C LEU A 6 -16.64 -6.77 -0.14
N VAL A 7 -16.07 -7.13 -1.30
CA VAL A 7 -16.04 -8.51 -1.77
C VAL A 7 -15.31 -9.40 -0.77
N PHE A 8 -14.16 -8.96 -0.25
CA PHE A 8 -13.45 -9.69 0.79
C PHE A 8 -14.27 -9.89 2.06
N VAL A 9 -14.90 -8.82 2.58
CA VAL A 9 -15.73 -8.90 3.79
C VAL A 9 -16.89 -9.88 3.59
N MET A 10 -17.51 -9.88 2.41
CA MET A 10 -18.57 -10.84 2.09
C MET A 10 -18.05 -12.29 2.14
N VAL A 11 -16.92 -12.59 1.49
CA VAL A 11 -16.34 -13.94 1.49
C VAL A 11 -15.90 -14.33 2.91
N PHE A 12 -15.27 -13.42 3.65
CA PHE A 12 -14.87 -13.64 5.05
C PHE A 12 -16.09 -13.98 5.94
N CYS A 13 -17.20 -13.26 5.80
CA CYS A 13 -18.43 -13.56 6.54
C CYS A 13 -18.99 -14.95 6.22
N VAL A 14 -18.95 -15.38 4.96
CA VAL A 14 -19.40 -16.74 4.57
C VAL A 14 -18.55 -17.81 5.25
N PHE A 15 -17.23 -17.67 5.24
CA PHE A 15 -16.33 -18.61 5.93
C PHE A 15 -16.51 -18.56 7.44
N LEU A 16 -16.58 -17.37 8.03
CA LEU A 16 -16.75 -17.19 9.46
C LEU A 16 -18.02 -17.86 9.96
N CYS A 17 -19.16 -17.67 9.28
CA CYS A 17 -20.41 -18.34 9.62
C CYS A 17 -20.32 -19.87 9.45
N GLY A 18 -19.67 -20.35 8.39
CA GLY A 18 -19.49 -21.78 8.14
C GLY A 18 -18.66 -22.49 9.22
N PHE A 19 -17.52 -21.91 9.59
CA PHE A 19 -16.69 -22.45 10.67
C PHE A 19 -17.30 -22.26 12.06
N ALA A 20 -18.00 -21.14 12.29
CA ALA A 20 -18.77 -20.93 13.52
C ALA A 20 -19.86 -21.99 13.71
N PHE A 21 -20.54 -22.38 12.63
CA PHE A 21 -21.51 -23.47 12.68
C PHE A 21 -20.85 -24.83 12.98
N ALA A 22 -19.68 -25.10 12.41
CA ALA A 22 -18.93 -26.33 12.69
C ALA A 22 -18.46 -26.40 14.16
N PHE A 23 -17.93 -25.29 14.71
CA PHE A 23 -17.53 -25.22 16.12
C PHE A 23 -18.73 -25.25 17.08
N PHE A 24 -19.87 -24.70 16.67
CA PHE A 24 -21.13 -24.84 17.41
C PHE A 24 -21.58 -26.30 17.53
N ILE A 25 -21.51 -27.08 16.44
CA ILE A 25 -21.83 -28.51 16.46
C ILE A 25 -20.88 -29.30 17.38
N LEU A 26 -19.60 -28.95 17.38
CA LEU A 26 -18.60 -29.58 18.25
C LEU A 26 -18.74 -29.17 19.73
N GLN A 27 -19.64 -28.24 20.05
CA GLN A 27 -19.86 -27.73 21.40
C GLN A 27 -18.56 -27.32 22.12
N LEU A 28 -17.67 -26.64 21.40
CA LEU A 28 -16.47 -26.07 22.01
C LEU A 28 -16.85 -25.15 23.19
N GLU A 29 -15.97 -25.04 24.17
CA GLU A 29 -16.19 -24.18 25.31
C GLU A 29 -16.41 -22.72 24.85
N GLY A 30 -17.50 -22.09 25.31
CA GLY A 30 -17.92 -20.76 24.82
C GLY A 30 -18.89 -20.76 23.62
N CYS A 31 -19.12 -21.89 22.95
CA CYS A 31 -20.02 -22.02 21.80
C CYS A 31 -21.44 -22.52 22.17
N LYS A 32 -22.03 -22.02 23.27
CA LYS A 32 -23.37 -22.47 23.74
C LYS A 32 -24.55 -21.98 22.88
N SER A 33 -24.37 -20.89 22.17
CA SER A 33 -25.34 -20.30 21.24
C SER A 33 -24.63 -19.98 19.93
N TYR A 34 -25.34 -20.05 18.80
CA TYR A 34 -24.78 -19.74 17.49
C TYR A 34 -24.12 -18.36 17.44
N PHE A 35 -24.75 -17.35 18.06
CA PHE A 35 -24.17 -16.00 18.14
C PHE A 35 -22.84 -15.98 18.92
N SER A 36 -22.77 -16.74 20.01
CA SER A 36 -21.54 -16.89 20.80
C SER A 36 -20.45 -17.62 20.01
N ALA A 37 -20.82 -18.62 19.20
CA ALA A 37 -19.90 -19.33 18.33
C ALA A 37 -19.33 -18.42 17.23
N VAL A 38 -20.15 -17.54 16.65
CA VAL A 38 -19.71 -16.52 15.68
C VAL A 38 -18.69 -15.57 16.31
N THR A 39 -18.97 -15.03 17.50
CA THR A 39 -18.03 -14.15 18.21
C THR A 39 -16.74 -14.87 18.60
N THR A 40 -16.84 -16.11 19.07
CA THR A 40 -15.67 -16.93 19.44
C THR A 40 -14.81 -17.24 18.22
N THR A 41 -15.43 -17.62 17.09
CA THR A 41 -14.72 -17.86 15.82
C THR A 41 -14.06 -16.59 15.28
N PHE A 42 -14.70 -15.44 15.44
CA PHE A 42 -14.11 -14.15 15.10
C PHE A 42 -12.88 -13.84 15.97
N ASN A 43 -12.97 -14.04 17.29
CA ASN A 43 -11.85 -13.88 18.21
C ASN A 43 -10.69 -14.83 17.87
N ILE A 44 -10.99 -16.09 17.55
CA ILE A 44 -10.00 -17.05 17.06
C ILE A 44 -9.31 -16.53 15.79
N SER A 45 -10.06 -15.91 14.86
CA SER A 45 -9.48 -15.31 13.65
C SER A 45 -8.52 -14.14 13.93
N LEU A 46 -8.74 -13.43 15.05
CA LEU A 46 -7.89 -12.32 15.50
C LEU A 46 -6.66 -12.78 16.30
N GLY A 47 -6.50 -14.09 16.53
CA GLY A 47 -5.33 -14.65 17.22
C GLY A 47 -5.53 -14.94 18.71
N SER A 48 -6.71 -14.69 19.29
CA SER A 48 -7.00 -15.14 20.65
C SER A 48 -7.42 -16.61 20.63
N TRP A 49 -6.44 -17.50 20.78
CA TRP A 49 -6.64 -18.94 20.75
C TRP A 49 -6.65 -19.51 22.16
N ASP A 50 -7.65 -20.34 22.43
CA ASP A 50 -7.74 -21.12 23.65
C ASP A 50 -7.46 -22.58 23.30
N TRP A 51 -6.23 -23.03 23.57
CA TRP A 51 -5.76 -24.34 23.15
C TRP A 51 -6.40 -25.48 23.93
N ASP A 52 -6.77 -25.24 25.19
CA ASP A 52 -7.35 -26.27 26.05
C ASP A 52 -8.73 -26.67 25.53
N SER A 53 -9.59 -25.70 25.17
CA SER A 53 -10.91 -25.97 24.61
C SER A 53 -10.85 -26.59 23.20
N ILE A 54 -9.85 -26.27 22.39
CA ILE A 54 -9.65 -26.90 21.07
C ILE A 54 -9.20 -28.36 21.22
N TYR A 55 -8.32 -28.64 22.17
CA TYR A 55 -7.82 -30.00 22.42
C TYR A 55 -8.92 -30.91 22.98
N GLU A 56 -9.78 -30.40 23.86
CA GLU A 56 -10.95 -31.13 24.37
C GLU A 56 -11.96 -31.49 23.27
N GLY A 57 -12.08 -30.67 22.22
CA GLY A 57 -12.90 -30.96 21.03
C GLY A 57 -12.39 -32.14 20.18
N GLY A 58 -11.24 -32.70 20.52
CA GLY A 58 -10.65 -33.88 19.88
C GLY A 58 -10.03 -33.60 18.51
N LEU A 59 -9.67 -34.68 17.81
CA LEU A 59 -8.90 -34.61 16.57
C LEU A 59 -9.62 -33.83 15.44
N LEU A 60 -10.95 -33.88 15.40
CA LEU A 60 -11.75 -33.17 14.40
C LEU A 60 -11.70 -31.65 14.63
N ALA A 61 -11.77 -31.19 15.88
CA ALA A 61 -11.66 -29.77 16.24
C ALA A 61 -10.29 -29.21 15.85
N ILE A 62 -9.21 -29.96 16.12
CA ILE A 62 -7.84 -29.58 15.76
C ILE A 62 -7.69 -29.44 14.25
N LEU A 63 -8.23 -30.38 13.46
CA LEU A 63 -8.18 -30.31 12.00
C LEU A 63 -8.96 -29.12 11.45
N LEU A 64 -10.16 -28.86 11.97
CA LEU A 64 -10.98 -27.71 11.57
C LEU A 64 -10.31 -26.39 11.93
N PHE A 65 -9.72 -26.29 13.12
CA PHE A 65 -8.96 -25.13 13.55
C PHE A 65 -7.78 -24.87 12.61
N LEU A 66 -6.99 -25.89 12.30
CA LEU A 66 -5.84 -25.75 11.40
C LEU A 66 -6.28 -25.32 9.99
N ALA A 67 -7.34 -25.93 9.46
CA ALA A 67 -7.92 -25.52 8.18
C ALA A 67 -8.41 -24.06 8.21
N PHE A 68 -9.09 -23.65 9.29
CA PHE A 68 -9.57 -22.29 9.47
C PHE A 68 -8.43 -21.27 9.49
N VAL A 69 -7.37 -21.53 10.25
CA VAL A 69 -6.21 -20.62 10.37
C VAL A 69 -5.47 -20.51 9.03
N VAL A 70 -5.22 -21.63 8.34
CA VAL A 70 -4.51 -21.61 7.05
C VAL A 70 -5.34 -20.88 5.98
N ILE A 71 -6.61 -21.25 5.80
CA ILE A 71 -7.48 -20.63 4.80
C ILE A 71 -7.69 -19.14 5.14
N GLY A 72 -7.92 -18.81 6.41
CA GLY A 72 -8.08 -17.43 6.88
C GLY A 72 -6.85 -16.58 6.60
N THR A 73 -5.65 -17.13 6.80
CA THR A 73 -4.40 -16.42 6.51
C THR A 73 -4.23 -16.16 5.02
N ILE A 74 -4.51 -17.15 4.16
CA ILE A 74 -4.45 -16.99 2.69
C ILE A 74 -5.45 -15.93 2.22
N MET A 75 -6.66 -15.93 2.77
CA MET A 75 -7.69 -14.94 2.47
C MET A 75 -7.25 -13.52 2.82
N LEU A 76 -6.72 -13.32 4.02
CA LEU A 76 -6.21 -12.01 4.47
C LEU A 76 -5.03 -11.53 3.63
N LEU A 77 -4.11 -12.44 3.27
CA LEU A 77 -2.99 -12.15 2.36
C LEU A 77 -3.49 -11.68 0.99
N ASN A 78 -4.50 -12.33 0.42
CA ASN A 78 -5.05 -11.94 -0.88
C ASN A 78 -5.63 -10.51 -0.86
N LEU A 79 -6.30 -10.10 0.22
CA LEU A 79 -6.77 -8.72 0.36
C LEU A 79 -5.61 -7.73 0.45
N LEU A 80 -4.60 -8.04 1.27
CA LEU A 80 -3.45 -7.18 1.48
C LEU A 80 -2.69 -6.97 0.16
N ILE A 81 -2.47 -8.05 -0.60
CA ILE A 81 -1.82 -8.00 -1.93
C ILE A 81 -2.68 -7.20 -2.91
N ALA A 82 -4.00 -7.37 -2.94
CA ALA A 82 -4.87 -6.61 -3.83
C ALA A 82 -4.85 -5.10 -3.54
N MET A 83 -4.85 -4.71 -2.25
CA MET A 83 -4.78 -3.30 -1.86
C MET A 83 -3.41 -2.68 -2.18
N MET A 84 -2.34 -3.42 -1.87
CA MET A 84 -0.98 -2.99 -2.22
C MET A 84 -0.77 -2.94 -3.73
N GLY A 85 -1.35 -3.85 -4.51
CA GLY A 85 -1.28 -3.83 -5.97
C GLY A 85 -1.92 -2.57 -6.55
N ASN A 86 -3.17 -2.28 -6.19
CA ASN A 86 -3.87 -1.10 -6.71
C ASN A 86 -3.24 0.24 -6.26
N THR A 87 -2.58 0.29 -5.11
CA THR A 87 -1.83 1.49 -4.67
C THR A 87 -0.46 1.57 -5.35
N TYR A 88 0.21 0.43 -5.53
CA TYR A 88 1.47 0.34 -6.25
C TYR A 88 1.32 0.77 -7.71
N ASP A 89 0.28 0.31 -8.40
CA ASP A 89 0.04 0.66 -9.80
C ASP A 89 -0.16 2.16 -10.00
N LYS A 90 -0.89 2.82 -9.09
CA LYS A 90 -1.06 4.29 -9.10
C LYS A 90 0.25 5.03 -8.87
N ILE A 91 1.02 4.60 -7.86
CA ILE A 91 2.33 5.20 -7.57
C ILE A 91 3.31 4.95 -8.72
N TRP A 92 3.20 3.80 -9.38
CA TRP A 92 4.04 3.43 -10.51
C TRP A 92 3.82 4.35 -11.71
N GLU A 93 2.57 4.71 -12.01
CA GLU A 93 2.24 5.64 -13.09
C GLU A 93 2.81 7.05 -12.82
N ASP A 94 2.65 7.55 -11.59
CA ASP A 94 3.09 8.91 -11.22
C ASP A 94 4.59 9.02 -10.89
N ARG A 95 5.29 7.89 -10.73
CA ARG A 95 6.71 7.81 -10.32
C ARG A 95 7.62 8.76 -11.09
N LEU A 96 7.50 8.79 -12.42
CA LEU A 96 8.41 9.58 -13.27
C LEU A 96 8.16 11.08 -13.11
N LEU A 97 6.90 11.49 -12.97
CA LEU A 97 6.54 12.89 -12.71
C LEU A 97 7.09 13.35 -11.36
N PHE A 98 6.89 12.55 -10.30
CA PHE A 98 7.46 12.87 -8.99
C PHE A 98 8.98 12.90 -9.00
N PHE A 99 9.63 11.99 -9.73
CA PHE A 99 11.08 11.96 -9.85
C PHE A 99 11.63 13.24 -10.50
N GLU A 100 11.06 13.70 -11.61
CA GLU A 100 11.51 14.93 -12.28
C GLU A 100 11.23 16.18 -11.43
N LEU A 101 10.10 16.21 -10.73
CA LEU A 101 9.76 17.31 -9.82
C LEU A 101 10.71 17.40 -8.63
N GLU A 102 11.06 16.27 -8.01
CA GLU A 102 12.04 16.23 -6.92
C GLU A 102 13.44 16.59 -7.39
N ARG A 103 13.83 16.20 -8.62
CA ARG A 103 15.09 16.65 -9.23
C ARG A 103 15.12 18.17 -9.43
N ALA A 104 14.04 18.76 -9.94
CA ALA A 104 13.95 20.20 -10.15
C ALA A 104 14.03 20.96 -8.81
N LYS A 105 13.30 20.51 -7.77
CA LYS A 105 13.38 21.08 -6.42
C LYS A 105 14.78 20.98 -5.83
N ALA A 106 15.43 19.83 -5.95
CA ALA A 106 16.79 19.65 -5.45
C ALA A 106 17.78 20.60 -6.16
N THR A 107 17.65 20.74 -7.49
CA THR A 107 18.47 21.66 -8.28
C THR A 107 18.26 23.11 -7.84
N LEU A 108 17.01 23.54 -7.69
CA LEU A 108 16.68 24.88 -7.22
C LEU A 108 17.19 25.13 -5.80
N SER A 109 17.03 24.15 -4.90
CA SER A 109 17.52 24.24 -3.52
C SER A 109 19.04 24.42 -3.48
N ILE A 110 19.78 23.71 -4.33
CA ILE A 110 21.23 23.85 -4.46
C ILE A 110 21.56 25.24 -5.00
N GLN A 111 20.87 25.69 -6.05
CA GLN A 111 21.07 27.02 -6.63
C GLN A 111 20.84 28.13 -5.60
N THR A 112 19.74 28.08 -4.83
CA THR A 112 19.45 29.07 -3.77
C THR A 112 20.44 29.05 -2.61
N SER A 113 21.26 28.00 -2.49
CA SER A 113 22.30 27.90 -1.45
C SER A 113 23.67 28.36 -1.93
N LEU A 114 23.83 28.62 -3.24
CA LEU A 114 25.05 29.14 -3.86
C LEU A 114 25.04 30.67 -3.85
N ASP A 115 26.23 31.26 -3.89
CA ASP A 115 26.41 32.70 -4.00
C ASP A 115 26.22 33.14 -5.47
N ASP A 116 25.25 34.02 -5.71
CA ASP A 116 24.79 34.39 -7.07
C ASP A 116 25.91 35.05 -7.89
N ASP A 117 26.74 35.90 -7.26
CA ASP A 117 27.85 36.60 -7.93
C ASP A 117 28.89 35.62 -8.49
N LEU A 118 29.24 34.60 -7.70
CA LEU A 118 30.18 33.52 -8.06
C LEU A 118 29.60 32.59 -9.14
N TYR A 119 28.29 32.33 -9.10
CA TYR A 119 27.61 31.51 -10.09
C TYR A 119 27.55 32.22 -11.46
N ASP A 120 27.14 33.48 -11.45
CA ASP A 120 27.01 34.29 -12.67
C ASP A 120 28.37 34.54 -13.33
N GLU A 121 29.44 34.81 -12.57
CA GLU A 121 30.77 34.97 -13.19
C GLU A 121 31.21 33.74 -13.99
N LYS A 122 30.83 32.54 -13.52
CA LYS A 122 31.26 31.27 -14.12
C LYS A 122 30.37 30.78 -15.25
N TYR A 123 29.06 30.97 -15.15
CA TYR A 123 28.08 30.36 -16.06
C TYR A 123 27.28 31.37 -16.91
N TRP A 124 27.41 32.67 -16.68
CA TRP A 124 26.71 33.69 -17.46
C TRP A 124 27.18 33.69 -18.92
N SER A 125 26.24 33.56 -19.86
CA SER A 125 26.54 33.72 -21.27
C SER A 125 26.73 35.19 -21.59
N SER A 126 27.96 35.56 -21.94
CA SER A 126 28.33 36.93 -22.31
C SER A 126 27.85 37.32 -23.72
N ARG A 127 27.38 36.37 -24.53
CA ARG A 127 26.90 36.62 -25.90
C ARG A 127 25.66 35.78 -26.22
N LEU A 128 24.57 36.45 -26.59
CA LEU A 128 23.38 35.82 -27.14
C LEU A 128 23.40 36.00 -28.65
N TYR A 129 23.43 34.91 -29.43
CA TYR A 129 23.30 34.99 -30.88
C TYR A 129 21.81 34.90 -31.24
N VAL A 130 21.30 35.90 -31.98
CA VAL A 130 19.93 35.89 -32.51
C VAL A 130 20.03 35.55 -34.00
N LEU A 131 19.20 34.60 -34.44
CA LEU A 131 19.09 34.23 -35.84
C LEU A 131 17.96 35.05 -36.48
N GLU A 132 18.27 35.82 -37.52
CA GLU A 132 17.31 36.43 -38.43
C GLU A 132 17.60 35.86 -39.83
N GLY A 133 16.81 34.87 -40.27
CA GLY A 133 17.11 34.07 -41.47
C GLY A 133 18.20 33.00 -41.24
N ASP A 134 18.99 32.67 -42.27
CA ASP A 134 20.03 31.62 -42.28
C ASP A 134 21.45 32.11 -41.94
N THR A 135 21.60 33.39 -41.55
CA THR A 135 22.91 33.96 -41.19
C THR A 135 22.94 34.41 -39.72
N PRO A 136 23.97 34.02 -38.93
CA PRO A 136 24.09 34.47 -37.55
C PRO A 136 24.44 35.96 -37.51
N ILE A 137 23.63 36.74 -36.79
CA ILE A 137 23.89 38.16 -36.54
C ILE A 137 24.60 38.25 -35.18
N GLU A 138 25.64 39.09 -35.07
CA GLU A 138 26.23 39.40 -33.76
C GLU A 138 25.16 40.07 -32.89
N GLY A 139 24.63 39.31 -31.94
CA GLY A 139 23.56 39.79 -31.07
C GLY A 139 24.03 40.90 -30.13
N ILE A 140 23.05 41.67 -29.69
CA ILE A 140 23.18 42.84 -28.82
C ILE A 140 24.00 42.46 -27.58
N GLN A 141 25.11 43.17 -27.34
CA GLN A 141 25.87 43.08 -26.09
C GLN A 141 24.96 43.54 -24.94
N PHE A 142 24.38 42.59 -24.20
CA PHE A 142 23.63 42.89 -22.99
C PHE A 142 24.58 43.48 -21.95
N HIS A 143 24.55 44.81 -21.79
CA HIS A 143 25.15 45.48 -20.65
C HIS A 143 24.25 45.26 -19.43
N ARG A 144 24.84 44.73 -18.36
CA ARG A 144 24.22 44.54 -17.05
C ARG A 144 23.78 45.93 -16.54
N LEU A 145 22.49 46.13 -16.28
CA LEU A 145 21.96 47.30 -15.56
C LEU A 145 22.24 47.15 -14.06
#